data_AF-A0A1V5IZS9-F1
#
_entry.id   AF-A0A1V5IZS9-F1
#
_cell.length_a   1.000
_cell.length_b   1.000
_cell.length_c   1.000
_cell.angle_alpha   90.00
_cell.angle_beta   90.00
_cell.angle_gamma   90.00
#
_symmetry.space_group_name_H-M   'P 1'
#
loop_
_entity.id
_entity.type
_entity.pdbx_description
1 polymer ?
#
loop_
_entity_poly.entity_id
_entity_poly.type
_entity_poly.pdbx_seq_one_letter_code
_entity_poly.pdbx_strand_id
1 'polypeptide(L)'
;MYKYGISYYKLENGQRVPMSGVDIRLLSPGANWADGILLIETETSGYYECYIDEEDCGYYEVWDNRGNPDGSFTGKTCIIGKLNARGLQNDCIYGNHILDGVITGSKIANEAVSLHHLNNSAKRPLSILQYEKQDQNQGVGNISHKTPADPLEDTIIIHNLSDVYNAVPHVTLSNQCNCFIYILDVYLEGDTVTVTLGIGYNYDAIDIKYSIMAIPII
;
A
#
# COMPACT_ATOMS: atom_id res chain seq x y z
N MET A 1 29.19 -8.25 -6.41
CA MET A 1 29.43 -8.96 -7.67
C MET A 1 29.23 -10.44 -7.46
N TYR A 2 28.31 -11.05 -8.18
CA TYR A 2 27.97 -12.46 -8.15
C TYR A 2 28.59 -13.16 -9.36
N LYS A 3 28.92 -14.44 -9.23
CA LYS A 3 29.46 -15.25 -10.32
C LYS A 3 28.46 -16.34 -10.68
N TYR A 4 28.19 -16.50 -11.97
CA TYR A 4 27.45 -17.63 -12.50
C TYR A 4 28.31 -18.36 -13.52
N GLY A 5 28.23 -19.69 -13.54
CA GLY A 5 28.91 -20.48 -14.54
C GLY A 5 28.18 -21.77 -14.86
N ILE A 6 28.36 -22.23 -16.09
CA ILE A 6 27.72 -23.42 -16.63
C ILE A 6 28.70 -24.16 -17.55
N SER A 7 28.68 -25.49 -17.49
CA SER A 7 29.50 -26.34 -18.35
C SER A 7 28.65 -27.07 -19.37
N TYR A 8 29.11 -27.09 -20.62
CA TYR A 8 28.47 -27.79 -21.73
C TYR A 8 29.35 -28.96 -22.17
N TYR A 9 28.72 -30.13 -22.26
CA TYR A 9 29.36 -31.36 -22.72
C TYR A 9 28.50 -32.05 -23.77
N LYS A 10 29.14 -32.70 -24.72
CA LYS A 10 28.54 -33.69 -25.62
C LYS A 10 29.04 -35.09 -25.28
N LEU A 11 28.26 -36.09 -25.67
CA LEU A 11 28.69 -37.48 -25.63
C LEU A 11 29.31 -37.84 -26.97
N GLU A 12 30.58 -38.24 -26.96
CA GLU A 12 31.27 -38.83 -28.11
C GLU A 12 31.85 -40.17 -27.68
N ASN A 13 31.49 -41.25 -28.38
CA ASN A 13 31.93 -42.62 -28.06
C ASN A 13 31.75 -43.02 -26.58
N GLY A 14 30.67 -42.55 -25.95
CA GLY A 14 30.36 -42.84 -24.55
C GLY A 14 31.16 -42.01 -23.53
N GLN A 15 32.01 -41.08 -23.97
CA GLN A 15 32.74 -40.15 -23.11
C GLN A 15 32.17 -38.75 -23.19
N ARG A 16 32.21 -38.01 -22.06
CA ARG A 16 31.84 -36.60 -22.02
C ARG A 16 33.01 -35.78 -22.56
N VAL A 17 32.76 -35.08 -23.66
CA VAL A 17 33.71 -34.16 -24.30
C VAL A 17 33.18 -32.74 -24.13
N PRO A 18 34.02 -31.77 -23.69
CA PRO A 18 33.59 -30.38 -23.54
C PRO A 18 33.17 -29.79 -24.88
N MET A 19 32.13 -28.94 -24.83
CA MET A 19 31.63 -28.24 -26.00
C MET A 19 32.06 -26.78 -25.93
N SER A 20 33.15 -26.48 -26.65
CA SER A 20 33.73 -25.14 -26.77
C SER A 20 33.11 -24.34 -27.92
N GLY A 21 33.18 -23.01 -27.84
CA GLY A 21 32.74 -22.08 -28.89
C GLY A 21 31.22 -21.88 -28.98
N VAL A 22 30.47 -22.22 -27.93
CA VAL A 22 29.03 -21.99 -27.85
C VAL A 22 28.79 -20.55 -27.37
N ASP A 23 27.92 -19.81 -28.06
CA ASP A 23 27.43 -18.53 -27.53
C ASP A 23 26.32 -18.86 -26.52
N ILE A 24 26.56 -18.53 -25.25
CA ILE A 24 25.64 -18.77 -24.15
C ILE A 24 25.35 -17.43 -23.50
N ARG A 25 24.07 -17.15 -23.25
CA ARG A 25 23.66 -15.89 -22.63
C ARG A 25 22.63 -16.11 -21.54
N LEU A 26 22.67 -15.24 -20.54
CA LEU A 26 21.60 -15.07 -19.57
C LEU A 26 20.65 -13.98 -20.06
N LEU A 27 19.39 -14.33 -20.26
CA LEU A 27 18.35 -13.38 -20.66
C LEU A 27 17.33 -13.23 -19.54
N SER A 28 16.91 -12.00 -19.26
CA SER A 28 15.66 -11.81 -18.52
C SER A 28 14.48 -12.31 -19.36
N PRO A 29 13.42 -12.85 -18.76
CA PRO A 29 12.24 -13.29 -19.51
C PRO A 29 11.70 -12.17 -20.42
N GLY A 30 11.55 -12.48 -21.71
CA GLY A 30 11.09 -11.53 -22.73
C GLY A 30 12.15 -10.58 -23.30
N ALA A 31 13.42 -10.67 -22.87
CA ALA A 31 14.52 -9.90 -23.46
C ALA A 31 14.94 -10.46 -24.82
N ASN A 32 15.57 -9.62 -25.65
CA ASN A 32 16.14 -10.07 -26.92
C ASN A 32 17.47 -10.79 -26.71
N TRP A 33 17.79 -11.73 -27.60
CA TRP A 33 19.06 -12.46 -27.61
C TRP A 33 20.30 -11.55 -27.61
N ALA A 34 20.28 -10.49 -28.41
CA ALA A 34 21.39 -9.54 -28.52
C ALA A 34 21.70 -8.82 -27.20
N ASP A 35 20.68 -8.63 -26.36
CA ASP A 35 20.76 -7.90 -25.09
C ASP A 35 21.14 -8.82 -23.90
N GLY A 36 21.25 -10.13 -24.14
CA GLY A 36 21.60 -11.11 -23.13
C GLY A 36 23.04 -10.96 -22.62
N ILE A 37 23.24 -11.25 -21.33
CA ILE A 37 24.57 -11.23 -20.70
C ILE A 37 25.35 -12.43 -21.23
N LEU A 38 26.41 -12.16 -22.00
CA LEU A 38 27.28 -13.18 -22.58
C LEU A 38 28.11 -13.88 -21.48
N LEU A 39 28.10 -15.21 -21.48
CA LEU A 39 29.05 -16.00 -20.71
C LEU A 39 30.31 -16.24 -21.55
N ILE A 40 31.46 -16.07 -20.90
CA ILE A 40 32.77 -16.23 -21.53
C ILE A 40 33.32 -17.61 -21.23
N GLU A 41 33.73 -18.32 -22.28
CA GLU A 41 34.39 -19.60 -22.12
C GLU A 41 35.79 -19.45 -21.50
N THR A 42 36.11 -20.32 -20.56
CA THR A 42 37.45 -20.42 -19.98
C THR A 42 38.25 -21.49 -20.70
N GLU A 43 39.40 -21.12 -21.28
CA GLU A 43 40.43 -22.06 -21.76
C GLU A 43 39.94 -23.21 -22.67
N THR A 44 38.94 -22.99 -23.53
CA THR A 44 38.38 -24.05 -24.41
C THR A 44 37.87 -25.28 -23.63
N SER A 45 37.45 -25.07 -22.38
CA SER A 45 37.08 -26.13 -21.45
C SER A 45 35.62 -26.57 -21.53
N GLY A 46 34.79 -25.89 -22.33
CA GLY A 46 33.33 -26.00 -22.30
C GLY A 46 32.71 -25.45 -21.02
N TYR A 47 33.47 -24.79 -20.13
CA TYR A 47 32.97 -24.04 -18.97
C TYR A 47 32.91 -22.55 -19.28
N TYR A 48 31.72 -21.98 -19.10
CA TYR A 48 31.40 -20.59 -19.40
C TYR A 48 30.98 -19.88 -18.13
N GLU A 49 31.44 -18.66 -17.94
CA GLU A 49 31.14 -17.85 -16.77
C GLU A 49 30.86 -16.39 -17.09
N CYS A 50 30.08 -15.75 -16.22
CA CYS A 50 29.88 -14.31 -16.23
C CYS A 50 29.84 -13.77 -14.79
N TYR A 51 30.07 -12.46 -14.69
CA TYR A 51 29.91 -11.70 -13.46
C TYR A 51 28.70 -10.80 -13.57
N ILE A 52 27.93 -10.71 -12.49
CA ILE A 52 26.70 -9.91 -12.42
C ILE A 52 26.77 -8.99 -11.21
N ASP A 53 26.49 -7.72 -11.43
CA ASP A 53 26.44 -6.73 -10.36
C ASP A 53 25.14 -6.85 -9.56
N GLU A 54 25.11 -6.25 -8.37
CA GLU A 54 23.95 -6.41 -7.47
C GLU A 54 22.65 -5.84 -8.10
N GLU A 55 22.79 -4.79 -8.91
CA GLU A 55 21.68 -4.12 -9.60
C GLU A 55 21.07 -4.97 -10.72
N ASP A 56 21.87 -5.87 -11.30
CA ASP A 56 21.45 -6.82 -12.34
C ASP A 56 21.05 -8.18 -11.76
N CYS A 57 20.98 -8.32 -10.44
CA CYS A 57 20.51 -9.57 -9.85
C CYS A 57 19.04 -9.87 -10.21
N GLY A 58 18.74 -11.15 -10.38
CA GLY A 58 17.40 -11.56 -10.76
C GLY A 58 17.28 -12.98 -11.25
N TYR A 59 16.13 -13.22 -11.88
CA TYR A 59 15.81 -14.46 -12.55
C TYR A 59 16.17 -14.39 -14.03
N TYR A 60 16.89 -15.40 -14.50
CA TYR A 60 17.41 -15.50 -15.86
C TYR A 60 17.05 -16.84 -16.50
N GLU A 61 16.80 -16.78 -17.80
CA GLU A 61 16.79 -17.92 -18.70
C GLU A 61 18.17 -18.11 -19.31
N VAL A 62 18.64 -19.35 -19.36
CA VAL A 62 19.87 -19.71 -20.06
C VAL A 62 19.52 -20.01 -21.51
N TRP A 63 20.09 -19.23 -22.42
CA TRP A 63 19.93 -19.38 -23.87
C TRP A 63 21.27 -19.76 -24.51
N ASP A 64 21.22 -20.53 -25.59
CA ASP A 64 22.40 -20.89 -26.37
C ASP A 64 22.13 -20.91 -27.88
N ASN A 65 23.20 -20.91 -28.67
CA ASN A 65 23.11 -20.91 -30.13
C ASN A 65 23.17 -22.31 -30.79
N ARG A 66 23.12 -23.41 -30.03
CA ARG A 66 23.29 -24.77 -30.57
C ARG A 66 22.12 -25.22 -31.44
N GLY A 67 20.91 -24.76 -31.09
CA GLY A 67 19.69 -25.05 -31.84
C GLY A 67 19.34 -23.97 -32.88
N ASN A 68 19.85 -22.75 -32.71
CA ASN A 68 19.54 -21.60 -33.55
C ASN A 68 20.67 -20.54 -33.43
N PRO A 69 21.28 -20.07 -34.54
CA PRO A 69 22.25 -18.98 -34.51
C PRO A 69 21.76 -17.69 -33.82
N ASP A 70 20.45 -17.44 -33.87
CA ASP A 70 19.80 -16.28 -33.23
C ASP A 70 19.41 -16.53 -31.76
N GLY A 71 19.92 -17.62 -31.17
CA GLY A 71 19.65 -18.00 -29.79
C GLY A 71 18.39 -18.84 -29.63
N SER A 72 18.46 -19.79 -28.68
CA SER A 72 17.32 -20.62 -28.30
C SER A 72 17.31 -20.89 -26.80
N PHE A 73 16.11 -20.86 -26.20
CA PHE A 73 15.95 -21.19 -24.79
C PHE A 73 16.29 -22.66 -24.52
N THR A 74 17.18 -22.90 -23.56
CA THR A 74 17.71 -24.25 -23.28
C THR A 74 16.85 -25.08 -22.33
N GLY A 75 15.74 -24.51 -21.86
CA GLY A 75 14.91 -25.08 -20.79
C GLY A 75 15.51 -24.91 -19.39
N LYS A 76 16.62 -24.17 -19.24
CA LYS A 76 17.31 -23.97 -17.95
C LYS A 76 17.17 -22.54 -17.50
N THR A 77 16.99 -22.35 -16.20
CA THR A 77 16.85 -21.04 -15.59
C THR A 77 17.72 -20.97 -14.35
N CYS A 78 18.07 -19.76 -13.94
CA CYS A 78 18.87 -19.52 -12.75
C CYS A 78 18.42 -18.25 -12.03
N ILE A 79 18.63 -18.21 -10.72
CA ILE A 79 18.43 -17.03 -9.90
C ILE A 79 19.80 -16.62 -9.40
N ILE A 80 20.16 -15.36 -9.60
CA ILE A 80 21.45 -14.81 -9.21
C ILE A 80 21.17 -13.63 -8.29
N GLY A 81 21.69 -13.68 -7.06
CA GLY A 81 21.45 -12.66 -6.05
C GLY A 81 19.98 -12.56 -5.60
N LYS A 82 19.49 -11.33 -5.42
CA LYS A 82 18.10 -11.04 -4.99
C LYS A 82 17.11 -11.34 -6.12
N LEU A 83 16.00 -11.99 -5.78
CA LEU A 83 14.92 -12.24 -6.73
C LEU A 83 14.16 -10.94 -7.02
N ASN A 84 13.99 -10.61 -8.30
CA ASN A 84 13.15 -9.51 -8.75
C ASN A 84 11.76 -10.02 -9.20
N ALA A 85 10.83 -9.10 -9.47
CA ALA A 85 9.45 -9.46 -9.82
C ALA A 85 9.34 -10.34 -11.08
N ARG A 86 10.33 -10.34 -11.98
CA ARG A 86 10.31 -11.14 -13.23
C ARG A 86 10.47 -12.63 -12.99
N GLY A 87 11.01 -13.02 -11.83
CA GLY A 87 11.12 -14.43 -11.42
C GLY A 87 9.91 -14.95 -10.65
N LEU A 88 8.92 -14.10 -10.36
CA LEU A 88 7.71 -14.48 -9.65
C LEU A 88 6.65 -14.90 -10.69
N GLN A 89 6.20 -16.15 -10.63
CA GLN A 89 5.07 -16.60 -11.43
C GLN A 89 3.76 -15.99 -10.90
N ASN A 90 2.73 -15.97 -11.75
CA ASN A 90 1.38 -15.68 -11.28
C ASN A 90 1.02 -16.63 -10.13
N ASP A 91 0.33 -16.09 -9.12
CA ASP A 91 -0.15 -16.83 -7.95
C ASP A 91 0.94 -17.50 -7.09
N CYS A 92 2.21 -17.10 -7.19
CA CYS A 92 3.29 -17.71 -6.40
C CYS A 92 3.40 -17.17 -4.96
N ILE A 93 2.76 -16.04 -4.64
CA ILE A 93 2.74 -15.46 -3.29
C ILE A 93 1.35 -15.69 -2.67
N TYR A 94 1.25 -16.69 -1.79
CA TYR A 94 0.05 -16.97 -1.01
C TYR A 94 0.06 -16.25 0.34
N GLY A 95 -1.10 -16.14 0.99
CA GLY A 95 -1.23 -15.47 2.28
C GLY A 95 -0.29 -16.02 3.36
N ASN A 96 0.00 -17.33 3.36
CA ASN A 96 0.94 -17.95 4.29
C ASN A 96 2.43 -17.61 4.02
N HIS A 97 2.76 -16.97 2.89
CA HIS A 97 4.09 -16.44 2.62
C HIS A 97 4.29 -15.03 3.22
N ILE A 98 3.22 -14.39 3.70
CA ILE A 98 3.23 -13.04 4.27
C ILE A 98 2.90 -13.15 5.75
N LEU A 99 3.88 -12.87 6.62
CA LEU A 99 3.65 -12.81 8.07
C LEU A 99 2.85 -11.56 8.44
N ASP A 100 2.10 -11.65 9.54
CA ASP A 100 1.33 -10.53 10.06
C ASP A 100 2.21 -9.29 10.31
N GLY A 101 1.69 -8.11 9.97
CA GLY A 101 2.39 -6.83 10.08
C GLY A 101 3.60 -6.62 9.15
N VAL A 102 3.97 -7.58 8.30
CA VAL A 102 5.14 -7.42 7.42
C VAL A 102 4.92 -6.40 6.30
N ILE A 103 3.70 -6.28 5.78
CA ILE A 103 3.35 -5.28 4.76
C ILE A 103 2.91 -3.99 5.46
N THR A 104 3.87 -3.08 5.65
CA THR A 104 3.63 -1.74 6.22
C THR A 104 3.45 -0.70 5.12
N GLY A 105 2.82 0.44 5.42
CA GLY A 105 2.61 1.52 4.45
C GLY A 105 3.91 1.98 3.74
N SER A 106 5.03 2.03 4.47
CA SER A 106 6.35 2.36 3.91
C SER A 106 6.91 1.37 2.89
N LYS A 107 6.37 0.14 2.82
CA LYS A 107 6.77 -0.89 1.86
C LYS A 107 5.86 -0.94 0.63
N ILE A 108 4.78 -0.15 0.63
CA ILE A 108 3.85 -0.04 -0.49
C ILE A 108 4.23 1.22 -1.26
N ALA A 109 4.58 1.07 -2.53
CA ALA A 109 4.84 2.22 -3.39
C ALA A 109 3.57 3.06 -3.55
N ASN A 110 3.72 4.36 -3.81
CA ASN A 110 2.58 5.24 -3.99
C ASN A 110 1.65 4.68 -5.09
N GLU A 111 0.34 4.70 -4.82
CA GLU A 111 -0.73 4.19 -5.71
C GLU A 111 -0.66 2.68 -6.06
N ALA A 112 0.27 1.90 -5.51
CA ALA A 112 0.38 0.47 -5.79
C ALA A 112 -0.85 -0.34 -5.31
N VAL A 113 -1.55 0.15 -4.29
CA VAL A 113 -2.81 -0.40 -3.80
C VAL A 113 -3.90 0.66 -3.92
N SER A 114 -4.86 0.43 -4.83
CA SER A 114 -6.07 1.26 -4.96
C SER A 114 -7.29 0.57 -4.35
N LEU A 115 -8.40 1.28 -4.24
CA LEU A 115 -9.69 0.71 -3.80
C LEU A 115 -10.09 -0.53 -4.62
N HIS A 116 -9.73 -0.59 -5.91
CA HIS A 116 -10.06 -1.71 -6.79
C HIS A 116 -9.20 -2.97 -6.50
N HIS A 117 -8.08 -2.81 -5.78
CA HIS A 117 -7.25 -3.94 -5.33
C HIS A 117 -7.75 -4.55 -4.03
N LEU A 118 -8.63 -3.86 -3.31
CA LEU A 118 -9.24 -4.37 -2.08
C LEU A 118 -10.48 -5.18 -2.45
N ASN A 119 -10.60 -6.39 -1.91
CA ASN A 119 -11.78 -7.21 -2.17
C ASN A 119 -13.05 -6.51 -1.66
N ASN A 120 -14.22 -6.79 -2.26
CA ASN A 120 -15.48 -6.16 -1.86
C ASN A 120 -15.93 -6.48 -0.42
N SER A 121 -15.28 -7.41 0.28
CA SER A 121 -15.43 -7.57 1.74
C SER A 121 -14.72 -6.49 2.55
N ALA A 122 -13.84 -5.70 1.93
CA ALA A 122 -13.43 -4.39 2.38
C ALA A 122 -14.47 -3.30 2.02
N LYS A 123 -15.77 -3.63 2.02
CA LYS A 123 -16.80 -2.66 2.41
C LYS A 123 -16.37 -2.16 3.77
N ARG A 124 -15.72 -1.00 3.80
CA ARG A 124 -15.28 -0.32 5.01
C ARG A 124 -16.49 -0.31 5.96
N PRO A 125 -16.54 -1.14 7.01
CA PRO A 125 -17.60 -0.98 7.99
C PRO A 125 -17.52 0.45 8.52
N LEU A 126 -18.64 1.04 8.93
CA LEU A 126 -18.62 2.34 9.62
C LEU A 126 -17.57 2.38 10.76
N SER A 127 -17.17 1.22 11.29
CA SER A 127 -16.12 1.07 12.28
C SER A 127 -14.70 1.43 11.83
N ILE A 128 -14.43 1.63 10.53
CA ILE A 128 -13.12 2.12 10.05
C ILE A 128 -13.18 3.54 9.48
N LEU A 129 -14.34 4.18 9.56
CA LEU A 129 -14.46 5.60 9.29
C LEU A 129 -13.74 6.31 10.44
N GLN A 130 -12.71 7.09 10.13
CA GLN A 130 -12.14 7.99 11.13
C GLN A 130 -13.15 9.10 11.34
N TYR A 131 -13.57 9.28 12.59
CA TYR A 131 -14.47 10.35 12.99
C TYR A 131 -14.10 10.80 14.39
N GLU A 132 -14.27 12.08 14.64
CA GLU A 132 -14.27 12.60 16.00
C GLU A 132 -15.71 12.59 16.50
N LYS A 133 -15.90 12.17 17.76
CA LYS A 133 -17.19 12.20 18.43
C LYS A 133 -17.10 13.06 19.69
N GLN A 134 -17.99 14.03 19.81
CA GLN A 134 -18.20 14.77 21.05
C GLN A 134 -19.66 14.70 21.48
N ASP A 135 -19.93 15.00 22.75
CA ASP A 135 -21.27 15.04 23.32
C ASP A 135 -21.47 16.31 24.16
N GLN A 136 -22.58 16.40 24.89
CA GLN A 136 -22.90 17.58 25.67
C GLN A 136 -21.82 17.97 26.71
N ASN A 137 -20.93 17.05 27.10
CA ASN A 137 -19.88 17.31 28.08
C ASN A 137 -18.62 17.96 27.48
N GLN A 138 -18.61 18.25 26.18
CA GLN A 138 -17.54 19.00 25.51
C GLN A 138 -18.02 20.35 24.96
N GLY A 139 -19.33 20.57 24.88
CA GLY A 139 -19.92 21.82 24.41
C GLY A 139 -19.97 22.89 25.51
N VAL A 140 -19.61 24.12 25.18
CA VAL A 140 -19.65 25.27 26.09
C VAL A 140 -20.78 26.21 25.72
N GLY A 141 -21.64 26.55 26.68
CA GLY A 141 -22.70 27.54 26.52
C GLY A 141 -22.17 28.97 26.34
N ASN A 142 -22.83 29.80 25.53
CA ASN A 142 -22.37 31.17 25.25
C ASN A 142 -22.62 32.17 26.38
N ILE A 143 -23.64 31.98 27.21
CA ILE A 143 -24.07 32.90 28.25
C ILE A 143 -23.65 32.37 29.63
N SER A 144 -23.99 31.10 29.91
CA SER A 144 -23.66 30.45 31.17
C SER A 144 -22.16 30.12 31.28
N HIS A 145 -21.48 29.97 30.14
CA HIS A 145 -20.11 29.45 30.03
C HIS A 145 -19.91 28.07 30.69
N LYS A 146 -20.99 27.30 30.87
CA LYS A 146 -20.97 25.97 31.47
C LYS A 146 -20.85 24.88 30.41
N THR A 147 -20.39 23.73 30.89
CA THR A 147 -20.41 22.45 30.18
C THR A 147 -21.00 21.38 31.11
N PRO A 148 -22.11 20.72 30.74
CA PRO A 148 -22.95 21.01 29.58
C PRO A 148 -23.56 22.41 29.59
N ALA A 149 -23.93 22.92 28.41
CA ALA A 149 -24.66 24.18 28.28
C ALA A 149 -26.00 24.13 29.02
N ASP A 150 -26.39 25.25 29.61
CA ASP A 150 -27.66 25.43 30.31
C ASP A 150 -28.74 25.83 29.29
N PRO A 151 -29.72 24.97 28.98
CA PRO A 151 -30.68 25.28 27.93
C PRO A 151 -31.51 26.53 28.25
N LEU A 152 -31.73 26.86 29.53
CA LEU A 152 -32.56 27.99 29.95
C LEU A 152 -31.84 29.34 29.83
N GLU A 153 -30.51 29.33 29.88
CA GLU A 153 -29.68 30.55 29.79
C GLU A 153 -29.02 30.69 28.41
N ASP A 154 -28.54 29.60 27.83
CA ASP A 154 -27.74 29.60 26.61
C ASP A 154 -28.59 29.57 25.34
N THR A 155 -28.14 30.30 24.32
CA THR A 155 -28.77 30.30 22.99
C THR A 155 -27.96 29.53 21.96
N ILE A 156 -26.66 29.36 22.19
CA ILE A 156 -25.77 28.55 21.37
C ILE A 156 -24.80 27.75 22.24
N ILE A 157 -24.28 26.66 21.67
CA ILE A 157 -23.27 25.80 22.25
C ILE A 157 -22.08 25.76 21.29
N ILE A 158 -20.89 26.01 21.80
CA ILE A 158 -19.65 26.04 21.01
C ILE A 158 -18.87 24.78 21.31
N HIS A 159 -18.51 24.04 20.26
CA HIS A 159 -17.56 22.94 20.29
C HIS A 159 -16.30 23.32 19.53
N ASN A 160 -15.15 23.11 20.17
CA ASN A 160 -13.89 23.06 19.47
C ASN A 160 -13.50 21.59 19.32
N LEU A 161 -13.40 21.14 18.07
CA LEU A 161 -12.97 19.79 17.75
C LEU A 161 -11.51 19.61 18.17
N SER A 162 -11.19 18.44 18.73
CA SER A 162 -9.87 18.12 19.30
C SER A 162 -8.88 17.60 18.27
N ASP A 163 -9.36 17.06 17.14
CA ASP A 163 -8.51 16.62 16.05
C ASP A 163 -8.04 17.78 15.15
N VAL A 164 -7.03 17.49 14.32
CA VAL A 164 -6.46 18.41 13.32
C VAL A 164 -7.15 18.18 11.98
N TYR A 165 -7.66 19.24 11.37
CA TYR A 165 -8.43 19.17 10.12
C TYR A 165 -7.77 20.03 9.03
N ASN A 166 -7.67 19.48 7.81
CA ASN A 166 -7.16 20.20 6.63
C ASN A 166 -8.28 20.86 5.80
N ALA A 167 -9.54 20.53 6.09
CA ALA A 167 -10.74 21.03 5.44
C ALA A 167 -11.92 20.92 6.39
N VAL A 168 -12.99 21.68 6.16
CA VAL A 168 -14.22 21.61 6.97
C VAL A 168 -14.81 20.19 6.89
N PRO A 169 -14.94 19.46 8.02
CA PRO A 169 -15.43 18.09 8.03
C PRO A 169 -16.94 18.03 7.77
N HIS A 170 -17.43 16.84 7.39
CA HIS A 170 -18.86 16.58 7.40
C HIS A 170 -19.31 16.33 8.85
N VAL A 171 -20.10 17.25 9.40
CA VAL A 171 -20.60 17.17 10.78
C VAL A 171 -22.05 16.72 10.79
N THR A 172 -22.34 15.74 11.64
CA THR A 172 -23.70 15.27 11.92
C THR A 172 -24.05 15.48 13.38
N LEU A 173 -25.28 15.89 13.65
CA LEU A 173 -25.83 16.10 14.99
C LEU A 173 -26.92 15.06 15.24
N SER A 174 -26.81 14.35 16.36
CA SER A 174 -27.87 13.47 16.87
C SER A 174 -28.45 14.07 18.14
N ASN A 175 -29.68 14.58 18.06
CA ASN A 175 -30.41 15.09 19.21
C ASN A 175 -30.97 13.92 20.05
N GLN A 176 -30.75 13.98 21.37
CA GLN A 176 -31.10 12.92 22.33
C GLN A 176 -31.90 13.47 23.52
N CYS A 177 -32.48 14.66 23.37
CA CYS A 177 -33.35 15.29 24.34
C CYS A 177 -34.51 16.00 23.63
N ASN A 178 -35.43 16.55 24.41
CA ASN A 178 -36.55 17.34 23.86
C ASN A 178 -36.17 18.79 23.53
N CYS A 179 -34.92 19.23 23.76
CA CYS A 179 -34.45 20.52 23.26
C CYS A 179 -34.40 20.49 21.74
N PHE A 180 -34.81 21.56 21.05
CA PHE A 180 -34.54 21.68 19.62
C PHE A 180 -33.11 22.15 19.40
N ILE A 181 -32.21 21.24 18.99
CA ILE A 181 -30.80 21.53 18.74
C ILE A 181 -30.52 21.38 17.25
N TYR A 182 -29.80 22.33 16.66
CA TYR A 182 -29.42 22.31 15.25
C TYR A 182 -28.00 22.85 15.06
N ILE A 183 -27.34 22.44 13.98
CA ILE A 183 -26.04 23.01 13.60
C ILE A 183 -26.29 24.40 13.03
N LEU A 184 -25.74 25.43 13.66
CA LEU A 184 -25.81 26.82 13.22
C LEU A 184 -24.70 27.10 12.20
N ASP A 185 -23.47 26.69 12.52
CA ASP A 185 -22.30 26.91 11.68
C ASP A 185 -21.20 25.88 11.96
N VAL A 186 -20.37 25.61 10.97
CA VAL A 186 -19.15 24.82 11.07
C VAL A 186 -18.08 25.50 10.24
N TYR A 187 -17.01 25.95 10.89
CA TYR A 187 -15.90 26.60 10.22
C TYR A 187 -14.55 26.08 10.69
N LEU A 188 -13.53 26.28 9.86
CA LEU A 188 -12.14 25.91 10.10
C LEU A 188 -11.32 27.19 10.27
N GLU A 189 -10.60 27.32 11.38
CA GLU A 189 -9.64 28.40 11.61
C GLU A 189 -8.26 27.79 11.91
N GLY A 190 -7.32 27.96 10.98
CA GLY A 190 -6.06 27.21 11.00
C GLY A 190 -6.32 25.72 10.75
N ASP A 191 -6.03 24.89 11.75
CA ASP A 191 -6.24 23.45 11.75
C ASP A 191 -7.35 22.98 12.70
N THR A 192 -8.00 23.93 13.39
CA THR A 192 -9.01 23.66 14.42
C THR A 192 -10.40 23.96 13.87
N VAL A 193 -11.32 23.02 14.04
CA VAL A 193 -12.73 23.18 13.61
C VAL A 193 -13.59 23.57 14.79
N THR A 194 -14.39 24.61 14.60
CA THR A 194 -15.42 25.02 15.55
C THR A 194 -16.79 24.65 15.00
N VAL A 195 -17.57 23.94 15.81
CA VAL A 195 -18.98 23.61 15.53
C VAL A 195 -19.85 24.43 16.47
N THR A 196 -20.70 25.27 15.91
CA THR A 196 -21.68 26.04 16.69
C THR A 196 -23.04 25.40 16.56
N LEU A 197 -23.64 25.01 17.68
CA LEU A 197 -25.00 24.49 17.77
C LEU A 197 -25.93 25.59 18.28
N GLY A 198 -27.12 25.71 17.69
CA GLY A 198 -28.19 26.57 18.19
C GLY A 198 -29.16 25.80 19.09
N ILE A 199 -29.68 26.47 20.12
CA ILE A 199 -30.76 25.98 20.98
C ILE A 199 -32.05 26.74 20.63
N GLY A 200 -33.09 26.03 20.20
CA GLY A 200 -34.41 26.62 19.92
C GLY A 200 -35.21 26.90 21.19
N TYR A 201 -36.20 27.80 21.11
CA TYR A 201 -36.89 28.36 22.27
C TYR A 201 -38.10 27.55 22.81
N ASN A 202 -38.50 26.47 22.17
CA ASN A 202 -39.72 25.72 22.53
C ASN A 202 -39.39 24.26 22.89
N TYR A 203 -39.12 24.01 24.16
CA TYR A 203 -38.86 22.66 24.68
C TYR A 203 -39.24 22.54 26.17
N ASP A 204 -39.37 21.31 26.65
CA ASP A 204 -39.64 20.94 28.04
C ASP A 204 -38.47 20.19 28.70
N ALA A 205 -37.36 20.02 27.98
CA ALA A 205 -36.15 19.39 28.48
C ALA A 205 -35.43 20.24 29.54
N ILE A 206 -35.04 19.59 30.63
CA ILE A 206 -34.28 20.18 31.74
C ILE A 206 -32.77 20.01 31.51
N ASP A 207 -32.38 18.90 30.88
CA ASP A 207 -30.99 18.58 30.55
C ASP A 207 -30.81 18.51 29.03
N ILE A 208 -29.72 19.11 28.54
CA ILE A 208 -29.35 19.02 27.14
C ILE A 208 -28.55 17.73 26.87
N LYS A 209 -28.99 16.93 25.89
CA LYS A 209 -28.30 15.70 25.47
C LYS A 209 -28.26 15.58 23.96
N TYR A 210 -27.07 15.37 23.44
CA TYR A 210 -26.82 15.20 22.01
C TYR A 210 -25.44 14.58 21.80
N SER A 211 -25.17 14.18 20.57
CA SER A 211 -23.81 13.86 20.13
C SER A 211 -23.54 14.48 18.76
N ILE A 212 -22.34 15.01 18.59
CA ILE A 212 -21.80 15.41 17.28
C ILE A 212 -20.81 14.35 16.79
N MET A 213 -20.85 14.08 15.50
CA MET A 213 -19.87 13.25 14.82
C MET A 213 -19.31 14.04 13.64
N ALA A 214 -18.00 14.29 13.65
CA ALA A 214 -17.27 14.99 12.61
C ALA A 214 -16.46 13.97 11.81
N ILE A 215 -16.70 13.95 10.50
CA ILE A 215 -16.02 13.06 9.56
C ILE A 215 -15.06 13.90 8.72
N PRO A 216 -13.73 13.74 8.88
CA PRO A 216 -12.75 14.42 8.06
C PRO A 216 -12.95 14.12 6.57
N ILE A 217 -12.78 15.15 5.73
CA ILE A 217 -12.70 14.98 4.28
C ILE A 217 -11.25 14.63 3.96
N ILE A 218 -11.05 13.49 3.29
CA ILE A 218 -9.74 12.98 2.83
C ILE A 218 -9.44 13.55 1.44
#